data_AF-A0A1B2M0T2-F1
#
_entry.id   AF-A0A1B2M0T2-F1
#
_cell.length_a   1.000
_cell.length_b   1.000
_cell.length_c   1.000
_cell.angle_alpha   90.00
_cell.angle_beta   90.00
_cell.angle_gamma   90.00
#
_symmetry.space_group_name_H-M   'P 1'
#
loop_
_entity.id
_entity.type
_entity.pdbx_description
1 polymer ?
#
loop_
_entity_poly.entity_id
_entity_poly.type
_entity_poly.pdbx_seq_one_letter_code
_entity_poly.pdbx_strand_id
1 'polypeptide(L)'
;MPSLLKQTFDIHSAWLNGISFSIMTLSGALGILLLRKYTSIFILKLGTISLIVGNISLLFAIHWTNIVVLFLAALIAGFGFGTSFMGAIRFVAPLALPDERAALMSAFYIESYLAFSIPAILIGLIIQKIGLEMSSNLYIMSIIFLGFVELFFISKQPK
;
A
#
# COMPACT_ATOMS: atom_id res chain seq x y z
N MET A 1 9.97 5.67 4.37
CA MET A 1 9.75 5.90 5.82
C MET A 1 11.01 6.27 6.59
N PRO A 2 12.17 5.57 6.46
CA PRO A 2 13.36 5.90 7.27
C PRO A 2 13.93 7.29 7.04
N SER A 3 13.91 7.77 5.80
CA SER A 3 14.30 9.14 5.45
C SER A 3 13.33 10.19 5.97
N LEU A 4 12.01 9.93 5.91
CA LEU A 4 10.98 10.85 6.42
C LEU A 4 11.06 11.00 7.94
N LEU A 5 11.18 9.90 8.68
CA LEU A 5 11.32 9.95 10.14
C LEU A 5 12.62 10.64 10.58
N LYS A 6 13.69 10.52 9.79
CA LYS A 6 14.98 11.16 10.09
C LYS A 6 15.02 12.64 9.71
N GLN A 7 14.49 13.02 8.53
CA GLN A 7 14.59 14.40 8.03
C GLN A 7 13.43 15.29 8.45
N THR A 8 12.23 14.74 8.65
CA THR A 8 11.03 15.52 9.01
C THR A 8 10.73 15.49 10.50
N PHE A 9 11.02 14.37 11.18
CA PHE A 9 10.68 14.20 12.60
C PHE A 9 11.89 14.26 13.55
N ASP A 10 13.11 14.46 13.03
CA ASP A 10 14.37 14.54 13.80
C ASP A 10 14.65 13.32 14.70
N ILE A 11 14.11 12.15 14.33
CA ILE A 11 14.21 10.91 15.09
C ILE A 11 15.37 10.06 14.55
N HIS A 12 16.42 9.92 15.37
CA HIS A 12 17.60 9.10 15.07
C HIS A 12 17.49 7.61 15.47
N SER A 13 16.36 7.18 16.03
CA SER A 13 16.21 5.82 16.57
C SER A 13 15.77 4.82 15.51
N ALA A 14 16.65 3.87 15.17
CA ALA A 14 16.36 2.75 14.27
C ALA A 14 15.16 1.89 14.72
N TRP A 15 14.87 1.87 16.03
CA TRP A 15 13.75 1.15 16.62
C TRP A 15 12.38 1.65 16.14
N LEU A 16 12.21 2.98 15.98
CA LEU A 16 10.95 3.57 15.53
C LEU A 16 10.62 3.22 14.07
N ASN A 17 11.65 3.10 13.23
CA ASN A 17 11.51 2.61 11.86
C ASN A 17 11.05 1.14 11.83
N GLY A 18 11.69 0.30 12.65
CA GLY A 18 11.33 -1.12 12.77
C GLY A 18 9.90 -1.32 13.26
N ILE A 19 9.49 -0.58 14.31
CA ILE A 19 8.13 -0.66 14.86
C ILE A 19 7.08 -0.22 13.83
N SER A 20 7.34 0.86 13.09
CA SER A 20 6.42 1.35 12.05
C SER A 20 6.18 0.28 10.97
N PHE A 21 7.25 -0.37 10.52
CA PHE A 21 7.17 -1.43 9.53
C PHE A 21 6.48 -2.69 10.08
N SER A 22 6.76 -3.05 11.33
CA SER A 22 6.11 -4.17 12.02
C SER A 22 4.60 -3.94 12.16
N ILE A 23 4.17 -2.73 12.55
CA ILE A 23 2.74 -2.37 12.64
C ILE A 23 2.06 -2.50 11.28
N MET A 24 2.70 -1.98 10.23
CA MET A 24 2.19 -2.10 8.86
C MET A 24 2.04 -3.57 8.43
N THR A 25 3.04 -4.40 8.73
CA THR A 25 3.03 -5.82 8.34
C THR A 25 2.01 -6.62 9.14
N LEU A 26 1.95 -6.42 10.47
CA LEU A 26 1.00 -7.09 11.36
C LEU A 26 -0.44 -6.71 11.05
N SER A 27 -0.72 -5.45 10.77
CA SER A 27 -2.06 -4.99 10.38
C SER A 27 -2.51 -5.61 9.05
N GLY A 28 -1.61 -5.73 8.08
CA GLY A 28 -1.87 -6.47 6.84
C GLY A 28 -2.20 -7.94 7.08
N ALA A 29 -1.42 -8.62 7.92
CA ALA A 29 -1.68 -10.01 8.31
C ALA A 29 -3.04 -10.15 9.02
N LEU A 30 -3.37 -9.24 9.94
CA LEU A 30 -4.67 -9.22 10.60
C LEU A 30 -5.81 -9.02 9.59
N GLY A 31 -5.67 -8.10 8.64
CA GLY A 31 -6.67 -7.88 7.60
C GLY A 31 -6.89 -9.12 6.74
N ILE A 32 -5.81 -9.81 6.37
CA ILE A 32 -5.89 -11.10 5.67
C ILE A 32 -6.68 -12.12 6.49
N LEU A 33 -6.36 -12.29 7.78
CA LEU A 33 -7.01 -13.27 8.65
C LEU A 33 -8.50 -12.95 8.87
N LEU A 34 -8.85 -11.68 9.08
CA LEU A 34 -10.21 -11.22 9.32
C LEU A 34 -11.09 -11.36 8.08
N LEU A 35 -10.54 -11.02 6.90
CA LEU A 35 -11.31 -11.00 5.67
C LEU A 35 -11.21 -12.28 4.84
N ARG A 36 -10.46 -13.30 5.28
CA ARG A 36 -10.25 -14.54 4.50
C ARG A 36 -11.51 -15.32 4.13
N LYS A 37 -12.66 -15.08 4.78
CA LYS A 37 -13.93 -15.75 4.47
C LYS A 37 -14.84 -14.96 3.54
N TYR A 38 -14.49 -13.72 3.20
CA TYR A 38 -15.29 -12.85 2.35
C TYR A 38 -14.94 -13.04 0.86
N THR A 39 -15.80 -12.50 -0.01
CA THR A 39 -15.61 -12.56 -1.47
C THR A 39 -14.44 -11.68 -1.93
N SER A 40 -13.76 -12.06 -3.02
CA SER A 40 -12.59 -11.32 -3.54
C SER A 40 -12.91 -9.85 -3.84
N ILE A 41 -14.06 -9.56 -4.47
CA ILE A 41 -14.48 -8.18 -4.79
C ILE A 41 -14.68 -7.34 -3.52
N PHE A 42 -15.26 -7.91 -2.47
CA PHE A 42 -15.45 -7.20 -1.20
C PHE A 42 -14.12 -6.90 -0.52
N ILE A 43 -13.21 -7.88 -0.51
CA ILE A 43 -11.86 -7.74 0.04
C ILE A 43 -11.10 -6.64 -0.71
N LEU A 44 -11.11 -6.66 -2.05
CA LEU A 44 -10.48 -5.65 -2.89
C LEU A 44 -11.02 -4.26 -2.56
N LYS A 45 -12.35 -4.07 -2.57
CA LYS A 45 -12.97 -2.78 -2.28
C LYS A 45 -12.58 -2.24 -0.90
N LEU A 46 -12.63 -3.07 0.14
CA LEU A 46 -12.22 -2.64 1.48
C LEU A 46 -10.73 -2.32 1.56
N GLY A 47 -9.90 -3.13 0.91
CA GLY A 47 -8.46 -2.92 0.86
C GLY A 47 -8.11 -1.59 0.20
N THR A 48 -8.71 -1.29 -0.95
CA THR A 48 -8.51 -0.03 -1.69
C THR A 48 -8.99 1.18 -0.89
N ILE A 49 -10.17 1.11 -0.26
CA ILE A 49 -10.65 2.19 0.63
C ILE A 49 -9.66 2.43 1.78
N SER A 50 -9.19 1.36 2.41
CA SER A 50 -8.22 1.44 3.50
C SER A 50 -6.88 2.01 3.02
N LEU A 51 -6.41 1.65 1.82
CA LEU A 51 -5.21 2.24 1.23
C LEU A 51 -5.39 3.74 0.97
N ILE A 52 -6.51 4.18 0.41
CA ILE A 52 -6.79 5.61 0.18
C ILE A 52 -6.78 6.37 1.50
N VAL A 53 -7.55 5.90 2.49
CA VAL A 53 -7.65 6.54 3.81
C VAL A 53 -6.28 6.58 4.50
N GLY A 54 -5.54 5.47 4.50
CA GLY A 54 -4.21 5.39 5.11
C GLY A 54 -3.21 6.34 4.45
N ASN A 55 -3.24 6.46 3.12
CA ASN A 55 -2.38 7.40 2.39
C ASN A 55 -2.77 8.87 2.63
N ILE A 56 -4.05 9.18 2.73
CA ILE A 56 -4.52 10.53 3.12
C ILE A 56 -4.03 10.86 4.54
N SER A 57 -4.20 9.93 5.49
CA SER A 57 -3.69 10.09 6.85
C SER A 57 -2.16 10.27 6.87
N LEU A 58 -1.43 9.60 5.97
CA LEU A 58 0.02 9.76 5.85
C LEU A 58 0.41 11.16 5.38
N LEU A 59 -0.32 11.76 4.42
CA LEU A 59 -0.12 13.16 4.02
C LEU A 59 -0.31 14.12 5.20
N PHE A 60 -1.39 13.94 5.98
CA PHE A 60 -1.62 14.73 7.18
C PHE A 60 -0.50 14.56 8.21
N ALA A 61 -0.03 13.33 8.42
CA ALA A 61 1.06 13.04 9.35
C ALA A 61 2.35 13.77 8.96
N ILE A 62 2.68 13.80 7.65
CA ILE A 62 3.87 14.49 7.13
C ILE A 62 3.76 16.00 7.36
N HIS A 63 2.65 16.62 6.95
CA HIS A 63 2.50 18.08 7.04
C HIS A 63 2.38 18.61 8.48
N TRP A 64 1.78 17.83 9.39
CA TRP A 64 1.56 18.23 10.78
C TRP A 64 2.64 17.70 11.72
N THR A 65 3.65 17.00 11.17
CA THR A 65 4.75 16.38 11.93
C THR A 65 4.24 15.57 13.14
N ASN A 66 3.12 14.85 12.95
CA ASN A 66 2.46 14.11 14.03
C ASN A 66 2.74 12.61 13.96
N ILE A 67 3.53 12.11 14.90
CA ILE A 67 3.97 10.71 14.93
C ILE A 67 2.83 9.73 15.19
N VAL A 68 1.82 10.13 15.98
CA VAL A 68 0.66 9.27 16.29
C VAL A 68 -0.16 9.03 15.03
N VAL A 69 -0.38 10.11 14.25
CA VAL A 69 -1.07 10.01 12.96
C VAL A 69 -0.26 9.17 11.96
N LEU A 70 1.08 9.25 12.00
CA LEU A 70 1.94 8.41 11.17
C LEU A 70 1.78 6.92 11.48
N PHE A 71 1.72 6.52 12.75
CA PHE A 71 1.48 5.13 13.15
C PHE A 71 0.08 4.64 12.79
N LEU A 72 -0.95 5.48 12.98
CA LEU A 72 -2.32 5.16 12.57
C LEU A 72 -2.41 5.01 11.05
N ALA A 73 -1.77 5.90 10.29
CA ALA A 73 -1.68 5.80 8.84
C ALA A 73 -1.01 4.49 8.40
N ALA A 74 0.10 4.10 9.05
CA ALA A 74 0.79 2.84 8.77
C ALA A 74 -0.10 1.61 9.05
N LEU A 75 -0.89 1.64 10.13
CA LEU A 75 -1.82 0.56 10.48
C LEU A 75 -2.94 0.43 9.44
N ILE A 76 -3.56 1.55 9.06
CA ILE A 76 -4.65 1.58 8.08
C ILE A 76 -4.14 1.19 6.68
N ALA A 77 -3.00 1.74 6.27
CA ALA A 77 -2.36 1.40 5.01
C ALA A 77 -1.90 -0.07 4.96
N GLY A 78 -1.35 -0.60 6.06
CA GLY A 78 -0.94 -1.99 6.17
C GLY A 78 -2.11 -2.97 6.03
N PHE A 79 -3.22 -2.69 6.73
CA PHE A 79 -4.47 -3.44 6.57
C PHE A 79 -4.95 -3.44 5.12
N GLY A 80 -4.97 -2.26 4.49
CA GLY A 80 -5.38 -2.10 3.10
C GLY A 80 -4.50 -2.86 2.13
N PHE A 81 -3.18 -2.77 2.31
CA PHE A 81 -2.20 -3.47 1.49
C PHE A 81 -2.37 -4.99 1.54
N GLY A 82 -2.42 -5.57 2.75
CA GLY A 82 -2.53 -7.02 2.91
C GLY A 82 -3.84 -7.57 2.34
N THR A 83 -4.94 -6.84 2.55
CA THR A 83 -6.26 -7.24 2.04
C THR A 83 -6.36 -7.08 0.54
N SER A 84 -5.93 -5.96 -0.05
CA SER A 84 -5.89 -5.78 -1.52
C SER A 84 -5.03 -6.84 -2.20
N PHE A 85 -3.85 -7.16 -1.66
CA PHE A 85 -2.97 -8.19 -2.23
C PHE A 85 -3.63 -9.58 -2.21
N MET A 86 -4.20 -9.98 -1.07
CA MET A 86 -4.99 -11.22 -0.99
C MET A 86 -6.19 -11.20 -1.94
N GLY A 87 -6.90 -10.08 -2.02
CA GLY A 87 -8.04 -9.87 -2.89
C GLY A 87 -7.69 -10.09 -4.36
N ALA A 88 -6.57 -9.50 -4.80
CA ALA A 88 -6.06 -9.60 -6.16
C ALA A 88 -5.67 -11.04 -6.51
N ILE A 89 -4.89 -11.71 -5.65
CA ILE A 89 -4.55 -13.13 -5.83
C ILE A 89 -5.82 -13.98 -5.96
N ARG A 90 -6.80 -13.78 -5.06
CA ARG A 90 -8.07 -14.53 -5.10
C ARG A 90 -8.93 -14.21 -6.31
N PHE A 91 -8.75 -13.04 -6.92
CA PHE A 91 -9.46 -12.66 -8.12
C PHE A 91 -8.88 -13.41 -9.34
N VAL A 92 -7.55 -13.47 -9.45
CA VAL A 92 -6.88 -14.03 -10.64
C VAL A 92 -6.63 -15.54 -10.54
N ALA A 93 -6.35 -16.07 -9.35
CA ALA A 93 -5.98 -17.48 -9.16
C ALA A 93 -7.00 -18.50 -9.71
N PRO A 94 -8.33 -18.28 -9.58
CA PRO A 94 -9.33 -19.18 -10.14
C PRO A 94 -9.39 -19.20 -11.67
N LEU A 95 -8.80 -18.21 -12.36
CA LEU A 95 -8.83 -18.12 -13.83
C LEU A 95 -7.80 -19.04 -14.51
N ALA A 96 -6.79 -19.51 -13.79
CA ALA A 96 -5.76 -20.41 -14.34
C ALA A 96 -6.12 -21.89 -14.19
N LEU A 97 -5.82 -22.66 -15.23
CA LEU A 97 -5.85 -24.11 -15.19
C LEU A 97 -4.85 -24.64 -14.14
N PRO A 98 -5.05 -25.84 -13.56
CA PRO A 98 -4.17 -26.38 -12.52
C PRO A 98 -2.68 -26.34 -12.87
N ASP A 99 -2.34 -26.63 -14.12
CA ASP A 99 -0.96 -26.69 -14.62
C ASP A 99 -0.35 -25.30 -14.88
N GLU A 100 -1.17 -24.26 -15.02
CA GLU A 100 -0.75 -22.89 -15.31
C GLU A 100 -0.61 -22.02 -14.05
N ARG A 101 -1.04 -22.50 -12.88
CA ARG A 101 -1.04 -21.72 -11.62
C ARG A 101 0.34 -21.22 -11.24
N ALA A 102 1.39 -22.01 -11.49
CA ALA A 102 2.76 -21.59 -11.25
C ALA A 102 3.14 -20.40 -12.14
N ALA A 103 2.86 -20.49 -13.44
CA ALA A 103 3.12 -19.42 -14.40
C ALA A 103 2.32 -18.14 -14.09
N LEU A 104 1.04 -18.27 -13.73
CA LEU A 104 0.20 -17.15 -13.31
C LEU A 104 0.81 -16.44 -12.09
N MET A 105 1.21 -17.20 -11.06
CA MET A 105 1.80 -16.63 -9.85
C MET A 105 3.14 -15.96 -10.14
N SER A 106 3.97 -16.55 -11.00
CA SER A 106 5.23 -15.91 -11.44
C SER A 106 4.97 -14.59 -12.15
N ALA A 107 4.03 -14.55 -13.10
CA ALA A 107 3.66 -13.32 -13.81
C ALA A 107 3.11 -12.26 -12.84
N PHE A 108 2.24 -12.65 -11.91
CA PHE A 108 1.70 -11.78 -10.87
C PHE A 108 2.80 -11.16 -9.99
N TYR A 109 3.76 -11.95 -9.53
CA TYR A 109 4.87 -11.42 -8.74
C TYR A 109 5.78 -10.51 -9.56
N ILE A 110 6.09 -10.85 -10.81
CA ILE A 110 6.89 -9.97 -11.69
C ILE A 110 6.18 -8.62 -11.87
N GLU A 111 4.88 -8.63 -12.16
CA GLU A 111 4.07 -7.42 -12.28
C GLU A 111 4.09 -6.60 -10.99
N SER A 112 3.85 -7.24 -9.83
CA SER A 112 3.89 -6.57 -8.52
C SER A 112 5.27 -5.97 -8.22
N TYR A 113 6.36 -6.67 -8.53
CA TYR A 113 7.72 -6.17 -8.32
C TYR A 113 8.02 -4.97 -9.23
N LEU A 114 7.58 -5.00 -10.49
CA LEU A 114 7.72 -3.86 -11.40
C LEU A 114 6.89 -2.67 -10.93
N ALA A 115 5.64 -2.92 -10.52
CA ALA A 115 4.72 -1.91 -10.01
C ALA A 115 5.24 -1.22 -8.74
N PHE A 116 5.98 -1.92 -7.87
CA PHE A 116 6.64 -1.29 -6.72
C PHE A 116 7.97 -0.63 -7.06
N SER A 117 8.79 -1.29 -7.88
CA SER A 117 10.18 -0.85 -8.10
C SER A 117 10.26 0.39 -8.99
N ILE A 118 9.49 0.43 -10.09
CA ILE A 118 9.57 1.52 -11.07
C ILE A 118 9.21 2.87 -10.41
N PRO A 119 8.05 3.02 -9.73
CA PRO A 119 7.70 4.27 -9.07
C PRO A 119 8.68 4.66 -7.96
N ALA A 120 9.14 3.69 -7.17
CA ALA A 120 10.09 3.96 -6.09
C ALA A 120 11.44 4.48 -6.61
N ILE A 121 11.95 3.90 -7.71
CA ILE A 121 13.18 4.37 -8.37
C ILE A 121 12.96 5.77 -8.93
N LEU A 122 11.87 6.02 -9.65
CA LEU A 122 11.56 7.33 -10.24
C LEU A 122 11.49 8.42 -9.17
N ILE A 123 10.78 8.17 -8.07
CA ILE A 123 10.70 9.09 -6.94
C ILE A 123 12.07 9.29 -6.29
N GLY A 124 12.85 8.22 -6.11
CA GLY A 124 14.22 8.28 -5.60
C GLY A 124 15.13 9.23 -6.40
N LEU A 125 15.00 9.22 -7.73
CA LEU A 125 15.73 10.14 -8.62
C LEU A 125 15.23 11.58 -8.51
N ILE A 126 13.92 11.78 -8.31
CA ILE A 126 13.28 13.09 -8.21
C ILE A 126 13.58 13.79 -6.87
N ILE A 127 13.78 13.03 -5.78
CA ILE A 127 14.11 13.57 -4.44
C ILE A 127 15.31 14.53 -4.48
N GLN A 128 16.32 14.22 -5.31
CA GLN A 128 17.52 15.07 -5.43
C GLN A 128 17.24 16.44 -6.05
N LYS A 129 16.13 16.60 -6.78
CA LYS A 129 15.78 17.83 -7.49
C LYS A 129 14.77 18.69 -6.75
N ILE A 130 13.76 18.08 -6.14
CA ILE A 130 12.61 18.80 -5.54
C ILE A 130 12.45 18.56 -4.03
N GLY A 131 13.38 17.83 -3.41
CA GLY A 131 13.37 17.53 -1.98
C GLY A 131 12.48 16.34 -1.59
N LEU A 132 12.66 15.87 -0.36
CA LEU A 132 12.01 14.65 0.15
C LEU A 132 10.50 14.82 0.35
N GLU A 133 10.06 15.95 0.92
CA GLU A 133 8.65 16.20 1.22
C GLU A 133 7.80 16.23 -0.05
N MET A 134 8.17 17.07 -1.02
CA MET A 134 7.42 17.19 -2.28
C MET A 134 7.39 15.87 -3.06
N SER A 135 8.51 15.14 -3.10
CA SER A 135 8.58 13.83 -3.77
C SER A 135 7.69 12.79 -3.08
N SER A 136 7.65 12.80 -1.75
CA SER A 136 6.79 11.91 -0.98
C SER A 136 5.31 12.23 -1.20
N ASN A 137 4.96 13.51 -1.26
CA ASN A 137 3.59 13.95 -1.54
C ASN A 137 3.13 13.52 -2.93
N LEU A 138 3.97 13.71 -3.96
CA LEU A 138 3.66 13.26 -5.33
C LEU A 138 3.45 11.74 -5.40
N TYR A 139 4.30 10.98 -4.71
CA TYR A 139 4.16 9.53 -4.65
C TYR A 139 2.84 9.11 -4.00
N ILE A 140 2.52 9.69 -2.84
CA ILE A 140 1.29 9.36 -2.10
C ILE A 140 0.04 9.78 -2.89
N MET A 141 0.04 10.97 -3.51
CA MET A 141 -1.06 11.43 -4.36
C MET A 141 -1.29 10.50 -5.56
N SER A 142 -0.23 9.96 -6.14
CA SER A 142 -0.32 9.00 -7.24
C SER A 142 -0.99 7.69 -6.79
N ILE A 143 -0.66 7.20 -5.59
CA ILE A 143 -1.31 6.01 -5.00
C ILE A 143 -2.80 6.27 -4.74
N ILE A 144 -3.14 7.43 -4.18
CA ILE A 144 -4.54 7.81 -3.92
C ILE A 144 -5.33 7.86 -5.23
N PHE A 145 -4.76 8.49 -6.26
CA PHE A 145 -5.39 8.56 -7.59
C PHE A 145 -5.64 7.16 -8.17
N LEU A 146 -4.64 6.28 -8.15
CA LEU A 146 -4.79 4.90 -8.60
C LEU A 146 -5.84 4.13 -7.81
N GLY A 147 -5.93 4.36 -6.49
CA GLY A 147 -6.98 3.76 -5.66
C GLY A 147 -8.39 4.21 -6.08
N PHE A 148 -8.58 5.49 -6.42
CA PHE A 148 -9.87 5.95 -6.95
C PHE A 148 -10.19 5.34 -8.32
N VAL A 149 -9.19 5.18 -9.19
CA VAL A 149 -9.34 4.50 -10.48
C VAL A 149 -9.75 3.04 -10.28
N GLU A 150 -9.10 2.32 -9.36
CA GLU A 150 -9.46 0.94 -9.02
C GLU A 150 -10.90 0.84 -8.50
N LEU A 151 -11.31 1.71 -7.56
CA LEU A 151 -12.68 1.74 -7.06
C LEU A 151 -13.71 2.00 -8.16
N PHE A 152 -13.38 2.89 -9.09
CA PHE A 152 -14.23 3.15 -10.25
C PHE A 152 -14.40 1.89 -11.11
N PHE A 153 -13.33 1.17 -11.41
CA PHE A 153 -13.41 -0.10 -12.16
C PHE A 153 -14.16 -1.19 -11.40
N ILE A 154 -13.91 -1.37 -10.10
CA ILE A 154 -14.62 -2.34 -9.27
C ILE A 154 -16.13 -2.05 -9.25
N SER A 155 -16.52 -0.79 -9.17
CA SER A 155 -17.94 -0.39 -9.18
C SER A 155 -18.69 -0.70 -10.50
N LYS A 156 -17.94 -0.91 -11.59
CA LYS A 156 -18.50 -1.26 -12.90
C LYS A 156 -18.57 -2.76 -13.14
N GLN A 157 -17.96 -3.59 -12.30
CA GLN A 157 -18.04 -5.03 -12.48
C GLN A 157 -19.45 -5.54 -12.12
N PRO A 158 -20.10 -6.30 -13.01
CA PRO A 158 -21.39 -6.93 -12.69
C PRO A 158 -21.20 -7.92 -11.53
N LYS A 159 -22.22 -8.00 -10.66
CA LYS A 159 -22.25 -8.89 -9.49
C LYS A 159 -22.18 -10.36 -9.87
#